data_AF-A0A969I6G4-F1
#
_entry.id   AF-A0A969I6G4-F1
#
_cell.length_a   1.000
_cell.length_b   1.000
_cell.length_c   1.000
_cell.angle_alpha   90.00
_cell.angle_beta   90.00
_cell.angle_gamma   90.00
#
_symmetry.space_group_name_H-M   'P 1'
#
loop_
_entity.id
_entity.type
_entity.pdbx_description
1 polymer ?
#
loop_
_entity_poly.entity_id
_entity_poly.type
_entity_poly.pdbx_seq_one_letter_code
_entity_poly.pdbx_strand_id
1 'polypeptide(L)'
;QARTYELLQAVLVVQGQPEQALAAAERGRARAFVELFAERLGNTQPVPPSVADIRQIARDQDATLVQYSVLYNDIILIWVVQPDGEITLRRTSLDASAIDSLDQFITRTAWTTARSTPEAETDTALDRLVADIHSAARSDGAGDRPIPNVRLRRSHQLLIEPIADLLPSDPEARVVIVPTNSFCSPSPPSRMKLAPI
;
A
#
# COMPACT_ATOMS: atom_id res chain seq x y z
N GLN A 1 7.41 12.81 6.42
CA GLN A 1 8.65 12.12 6.00
C GLN A 1 8.38 10.94 5.03
N ALA A 2 7.12 10.49 4.86
CA ALA A 2 6.73 9.43 3.92
C ALA A 2 7.27 9.62 2.48
N ARG A 3 7.20 10.85 1.93
CA ARG A 3 7.72 11.19 0.59
C ARG A 3 9.19 10.84 0.36
N THR A 4 10.03 10.90 1.39
CA THR A 4 11.46 10.56 1.26
C THR A 4 11.67 9.07 0.99
N TYR A 5 10.93 8.20 1.68
CA TYR A 5 11.02 6.75 1.49
C TYR A 5 10.30 6.28 0.23
N GLU A 6 9.23 6.95 -0.20
CA GLU A 6 8.57 6.70 -1.49
C GLU A 6 9.47 7.07 -2.68
N LEU A 7 10.18 8.21 -2.60
CA LEU A 7 11.17 8.59 -3.61
C LEU A 7 12.32 7.56 -3.67
N LEU A 8 12.83 7.15 -2.50
CA LEU A 8 13.86 6.12 -2.43
C LEU A 8 13.39 4.81 -3.05
N GLN A 9 12.17 4.37 -2.75
CA GLN A 9 11.56 3.20 -3.38
C GLN A 9 11.55 3.34 -4.91
N ALA A 10 11.05 4.45 -5.44
CA ALA A 10 10.97 4.65 -6.89
C ALA A 10 12.35 4.63 -7.56
N VAL A 11 13.35 5.30 -6.98
CA VAL A 11 14.72 5.31 -7.48
C VAL A 11 15.32 3.89 -7.50
N LEU A 12 15.19 3.14 -6.42
CA LEU A 12 15.70 1.78 -6.32
C LEU A 12 15.01 0.85 -7.32
N VAL A 13 13.70 1.03 -7.55
CA VAL A 13 12.93 0.29 -8.55
C VAL A 13 13.41 0.59 -9.98
N VAL A 14 13.71 1.85 -10.32
CA VAL A 14 14.29 2.23 -11.62
C VAL A 14 15.71 1.71 -11.79
N GLN A 15 16.50 1.67 -10.71
CA GLN A 15 17.87 1.13 -10.71
C GLN A 15 17.93 -0.41 -10.76
N GLY A 16 16.78 -1.10 -10.85
CA GLY A 16 16.76 -2.57 -10.88
C GLY A 16 17.08 -3.21 -9.52
N GLN A 17 16.80 -2.52 -8.42
CA GLN A 17 17.03 -2.97 -7.04
C GLN A 17 15.71 -3.18 -6.26
N PRO A 18 14.84 -4.11 -6.70
CA PRO A 18 13.51 -4.27 -6.13
C PRO A 18 13.51 -4.70 -4.66
N GLU A 19 14.49 -5.50 -4.23
CA GLU A 19 14.62 -5.92 -2.82
C GLU A 19 15.01 -4.77 -1.90
N GLN A 20 15.89 -3.89 -2.36
CA GLN A 20 16.25 -2.70 -1.59
C GLN A 20 15.07 -1.73 -1.50
N ALA A 21 14.29 -1.63 -2.57
CA ALA A 21 13.04 -0.87 -2.57
C ALA A 21 12.05 -1.45 -1.55
N LEU A 22 11.92 -2.77 -1.46
CA LEU A 22 11.10 -3.43 -0.44
C LEU A 22 11.54 -3.05 0.99
N ALA A 23 12.85 -3.10 1.27
CA ALA A 23 13.39 -2.66 2.56
C ALA A 23 13.12 -1.17 2.85
N ALA A 24 13.18 -0.32 1.82
CA ALA A 24 12.83 1.10 1.95
C ALA A 24 11.34 1.29 2.27
N ALA A 25 10.45 0.46 1.70
CA ALA A 25 9.02 0.46 2.01
C ALA A 25 8.76 0.12 3.49
N GLU A 26 9.43 -0.92 4.02
CA GLU A 26 9.31 -1.30 5.42
C GLU A 26 9.82 -0.23 6.38
N ARG A 27 10.94 0.42 6.06
CA ARG A 27 11.43 1.56 6.84
C ARG A 27 10.44 2.71 6.83
N GLY A 28 9.82 3.00 5.69
CA GLY A 28 8.75 3.98 5.57
C GLY A 28 7.56 3.63 6.47
N ARG A 29 7.12 2.37 6.48
CA ARG A 29 6.04 1.88 7.37
C ARG A 29 6.39 2.00 8.85
N ALA A 30 7.56 1.53 9.27
CA ALA A 30 8.00 1.65 10.65
C ALA A 30 8.06 3.11 11.11
N ARG A 31 8.51 4.02 10.23
CA ARG A 31 8.53 5.44 10.52
C ARG A 31 7.13 6.04 10.67
N ALA A 32 6.22 5.73 9.76
CA ALA A 32 4.83 6.19 9.84
C ALA A 32 4.15 5.70 11.12
N PHE A 33 4.43 4.45 11.53
CA PHE A 33 3.94 3.90 12.79
C PHE A 33 4.49 4.68 14.00
N VAL A 34 5.78 5.03 14.02
CA VAL A 34 6.33 5.89 15.08
C VAL A 34 5.63 7.24 15.11
N GLU A 35 5.35 7.85 13.96
CA GLU A 35 4.66 9.14 13.89
C GLU A 35 3.22 9.05 14.41
N LEU A 36 2.50 7.97 14.12
CA LEU A 36 1.13 7.75 14.60
C LEU A 36 1.05 7.41 16.11
N PHE A 37 2.08 6.78 16.66
CA PHE A 37 2.08 6.29 18.04
C PHE A 37 3.15 6.93 18.94
N ALA A 38 3.67 8.10 18.54
CA ALA A 38 4.78 8.78 19.22
C ALA A 38 4.53 8.97 20.74
N GLU A 39 3.29 9.25 21.13
CA GLU A 39 2.91 9.45 22.54
C GLU A 39 2.76 8.13 23.33
N ARG A 40 2.54 6.99 22.66
CA ARG A 40 2.28 5.68 23.30
C ARG A 40 3.48 4.74 23.30
N LEU A 41 4.44 4.96 22.42
CA LEU A 41 5.59 4.06 22.26
C LEU A 41 6.68 4.26 23.33
N GLY A 42 6.68 5.38 24.04
CA GLY A 42 7.76 5.73 24.95
C GLY A 42 9.10 5.72 24.20
N ASN A 43 10.09 4.98 24.71
CA ASN A 43 11.40 4.80 24.07
C ASN A 43 11.47 3.61 23.10
N THR A 44 10.36 2.91 22.84
CA THR A 44 10.36 1.72 21.97
C THR A 44 10.29 2.15 20.51
N GLN A 45 11.40 2.02 19.79
CA GLN A 45 11.42 2.26 18.35
C GLN A 45 11.22 0.93 17.61
N PRO A 46 10.22 0.83 16.72
CA PRO A 46 10.02 -0.34 15.90
C PRO A 46 11.19 -0.49 14.94
N VAL A 47 11.77 -1.68 14.92
CA VAL A 47 12.82 -2.06 13.97
C VAL A 47 12.13 -2.60 12.72
N PRO A 48 12.26 -1.93 11.56
CA PRO A 48 11.72 -2.46 10.32
C PRO A 48 12.44 -3.75 9.93
N PRO A 49 11.71 -4.78 9.45
CA PRO A 49 12.35 -6.03 9.02
C PRO A 49 13.26 -5.78 7.82
N SER A 50 14.40 -6.49 7.79
CA SER A 50 15.26 -6.56 6.61
C SER A 50 14.66 -7.49 5.56
N VAL A 51 15.18 -7.46 4.33
CA VAL A 51 14.76 -8.41 3.28
C VAL A 51 15.03 -9.86 3.69
N ALA A 52 16.11 -10.09 4.43
CA ALA A 52 16.43 -11.42 4.96
C ALA A 52 15.37 -11.87 5.97
N ASP A 53 14.93 -10.96 6.86
CA ASP A 53 13.86 -11.25 7.81
C ASP A 53 12.54 -11.54 7.08
N ILE A 54 12.19 -10.78 6.04
CA ILE A 54 10.96 -11.02 5.25
C ILE A 54 11.01 -12.40 4.57
N ARG A 55 12.14 -12.78 3.97
CA ARG A 55 12.32 -14.12 3.41
C ARG A 55 12.19 -15.20 4.47
N GLN A 56 12.77 -14.97 5.64
CA GLN A 56 12.71 -15.92 6.74
C GLN A 56 11.28 -16.08 7.25
N ILE A 57 10.53 -14.98 7.37
CA ILE A 57 9.10 -15.00 7.72
C ILE A 57 8.30 -15.82 6.70
N ALA A 58 8.53 -15.65 5.40
CA ALA A 58 7.85 -16.42 4.36
C ALA A 58 8.11 -17.93 4.51
N ARG A 59 9.36 -18.32 4.76
CA ARG A 59 9.78 -19.70 5.01
C ARG A 59 9.18 -20.28 6.27
N ASP A 60 9.34 -19.59 7.39
CA ASP A 60 8.92 -20.06 8.71
C ASP A 60 7.39 -20.22 8.79
N GLN A 61 6.66 -19.43 8.01
CA GLN A 61 5.21 -19.48 7.93
C GLN A 61 4.68 -20.36 6.81
N ASP A 62 5.56 -20.95 5.98
CA ASP A 62 5.23 -21.66 4.74
C ASP A 62 4.17 -20.89 3.92
N ALA A 63 4.44 -19.61 3.68
CA ALA A 63 3.45 -18.67 3.17
C ALA A 63 4.01 -17.76 2.09
N THR A 64 3.20 -17.51 1.06
CA THR A 64 3.46 -16.46 0.09
C THR A 64 3.06 -15.11 0.70
N LEU A 65 4.04 -14.22 0.89
CA LEU A 65 3.80 -12.86 1.38
C LEU A 65 3.58 -11.94 0.18
N VAL A 66 2.48 -11.20 0.16
CA VAL A 66 2.19 -10.18 -0.83
C VAL A 66 2.19 -8.82 -0.16
N GLN A 67 3.16 -7.99 -0.52
CA GLN A 67 3.30 -6.64 0.03
C GLN A 67 2.98 -5.58 -1.02
N TYR A 68 2.14 -4.63 -0.64
CA TYR A 68 1.78 -3.50 -1.48
C TYR A 68 2.48 -2.22 -1.01
N SER A 69 2.76 -1.33 -1.96
CA SER A 69 3.11 0.08 -1.73
C SER A 69 2.49 0.93 -2.83
N VAL A 70 1.99 2.11 -2.48
CA VAL A 70 1.42 3.06 -3.46
C VAL A 70 2.27 4.31 -3.49
N LEU A 71 2.69 4.70 -4.69
CA LEU A 71 3.43 5.94 -4.94
C LEU A 71 2.46 7.06 -5.32
N TYR A 72 2.87 8.32 -5.13
CA TYR A 72 2.06 9.54 -5.33
C TYR A 72 1.43 9.74 -6.73
N ASN A 73 1.76 8.91 -7.72
CA ASN A 73 1.16 8.92 -9.07
C ASN A 73 0.31 7.66 -9.33
N ASP A 74 -0.25 7.08 -8.26
CA ASP A 74 -1.12 5.91 -8.31
C ASP A 74 -0.47 4.63 -8.87
N ILE A 75 0.87 4.63 -8.95
CA ILE A 75 1.65 3.43 -9.24
C ILE A 75 1.63 2.55 -8.00
N ILE A 76 1.19 1.32 -8.18
CA ILE A 76 1.18 0.29 -7.16
C ILE A 76 2.36 -0.65 -7.43
N LEU A 77 3.22 -0.75 -6.43
CA LEU A 77 4.27 -1.75 -6.37
C LEU A 77 3.76 -2.95 -5.58
N ILE A 78 3.95 -4.14 -6.14
CA ILE A 78 3.51 -5.40 -5.53
C ILE A 78 4.70 -6.33 -5.44
N TRP A 79 5.20 -6.58 -4.24
CA TRP A 79 6.21 -7.60 -4.00
C TRP A 79 5.53 -8.90 -3.60
N VAL A 80 5.87 -9.98 -4.30
CA VAL A 80 5.48 -11.34 -3.94
C VAL A 80 6.74 -12.05 -3.44
N VAL A 81 6.72 -12.48 -2.19
CA VAL A 81 7.78 -13.26 -1.55
C VAL A 81 7.26 -14.67 -1.35
N GLN A 82 7.81 -15.62 -2.09
CA GLN A 82 7.40 -17.02 -2.03
C GLN A 82 8.05 -17.73 -0.83
N PRO A 83 7.50 -18.88 -0.37
CA PRO A 83 8.06 -19.64 0.75
C PRO A 83 9.51 -20.11 0.53
N ASP A 84 9.98 -20.24 -0.70
CA ASP A 84 11.38 -20.56 -1.01
C ASP A 84 12.33 -19.36 -0.82
N GLY A 85 11.77 -18.16 -0.73
CA GLY A 85 12.45 -16.88 -0.58
C GLY A 85 12.73 -16.16 -1.91
N GLU A 86 12.17 -16.61 -3.03
CA GLU A 86 12.11 -15.83 -4.27
C GLU A 86 11.28 -14.56 -4.04
N ILE A 87 11.77 -13.42 -4.56
CA ILE A 87 11.10 -12.13 -4.46
C ILE A 87 10.88 -11.60 -5.87
N THR A 88 9.62 -11.45 -6.26
CA THR A 88 9.24 -10.86 -7.54
C THR A 88 8.52 -9.52 -7.32
N LEU A 89 8.91 -8.49 -8.07
CA LEU A 89 8.22 -7.21 -8.10
C LEU A 89 7.34 -7.11 -9.35
N ARG A 90 6.06 -6.84 -9.15
CA ARG A 90 5.12 -6.40 -10.19
C ARG A 90 4.76 -4.93 -9.99
N ARG A 91 4.43 -4.27 -11.10
CA ARG A 91 4.03 -2.86 -11.13
C ARG A 91 2.71 -2.74 -11.85
N THR A 92 1.81 -1.94 -11.31
CA THR A 92 0.51 -1.62 -11.91
C THR A 92 0.15 -0.18 -11.57
N SER A 93 -0.95 0.33 -12.10
CA SER A 93 -1.40 1.70 -11.87
C SER A 93 -2.92 1.79 -11.78
N LEU A 94 -3.43 2.70 -10.94
CA LEU A 94 -4.87 3.01 -10.89
C LEU A 94 -5.36 3.70 -12.18
N ASP A 95 -4.45 4.37 -12.89
CA ASP A 95 -4.65 4.98 -14.21
C ASP A 95 -3.70 4.33 -15.23
N ALA A 96 -4.26 3.74 -16.29
CA ALA A 96 -3.50 3.07 -17.34
C ALA A 96 -2.46 3.97 -18.01
N SER A 97 -2.61 5.29 -17.95
CA SER A 97 -1.66 6.27 -18.50
C SER A 97 -0.42 6.53 -17.64
N ALA A 98 -0.37 6.07 -16.38
CA ALA A 98 0.72 6.41 -15.45
C ALA A 98 1.84 5.35 -15.36
N ILE A 99 1.68 4.18 -16.00
CA ILE A 99 2.69 3.10 -15.95
C ILE A 99 3.98 3.49 -16.68
N ASP A 100 3.88 4.31 -17.73
CA ASP A 100 5.01 4.67 -18.60
C ASP A 100 5.93 5.78 -18.05
N SER A 101 5.75 6.25 -16.81
CA SER A 101 6.52 7.40 -16.34
C SER A 101 6.97 7.39 -14.88
N LEU A 102 7.53 6.28 -14.40
CA LEU A 102 8.22 6.25 -13.11
C LEU A 102 9.41 7.24 -13.08
N ASP A 103 10.06 7.48 -14.23
CA ASP A 103 11.10 8.51 -14.36
C ASP A 103 10.55 9.94 -14.22
N GLN A 104 9.34 10.20 -14.75
CA GLN A 104 8.68 11.49 -14.56
C GLN A 104 8.24 11.67 -13.10
N PHE A 105 7.86 10.59 -12.41
CA PHE A 105 7.60 10.60 -10.97
C PHE A 105 8.84 10.99 -10.17
N ILE A 106 9.99 10.33 -10.42
CA ILE A 106 11.26 10.65 -9.73
C ILE A 106 11.62 12.11 -9.95
N THR A 107 11.55 12.57 -11.21
CA THR A 107 11.84 13.97 -11.57
C THR A 107 10.93 14.92 -10.80
N ARG A 108 9.60 14.75 -10.90
CA ARG A 108 8.62 15.64 -10.25
C ARG A 108 8.74 15.65 -8.71
N THR A 109 8.99 14.48 -8.12
CA THR A 109 9.10 14.33 -6.65
C THR A 109 10.41 14.90 -6.12
N ALA A 110 11.51 14.74 -6.86
CA ALA A 110 12.78 15.36 -6.53
C ALA A 110 12.67 16.90 -6.58
N TRP A 111 12.03 17.44 -7.63
CA TRP A 111 11.79 18.89 -7.76
C TRP A 111 10.93 19.47 -6.64
N THR A 112 9.88 18.76 -6.22
CA THR A 112 9.00 19.23 -5.13
C THR A 112 9.65 19.11 -3.76
N THR A 113 10.40 18.03 -3.49
CA THR A 113 11.13 17.84 -2.23
C THR A 113 12.26 18.87 -2.07
N ALA A 114 12.92 19.27 -3.17
CA ALA A 114 13.99 20.27 -3.15
C ALA A 114 13.49 21.70 -2.89
N ARG A 115 12.19 21.98 -3.07
CA ARG A 115 11.62 23.35 -2.99
C ARG A 115 10.77 23.66 -1.77
N SER A 116 10.64 22.74 -0.80
CA SER A 116 10.00 22.96 0.51
C SER A 116 8.81 23.93 0.49
N THR A 117 7.80 23.71 -0.37
CA THR A 117 6.50 24.38 -0.25
C THR A 117 5.51 23.37 0.31
N PRO A 118 5.05 23.53 1.56
CA PRO A 118 4.08 22.64 2.18
C PRO A 118 2.68 23.06 1.73
N GLU A 119 2.31 22.86 0.47
CA GLU A 119 0.94 23.15 0.00
C GLU A 119 0.71 22.53 -1.37
N ALA A 120 0.42 21.23 -1.35
CA ALA A 120 -0.39 20.55 -2.34
C ALA A 120 -0.82 19.23 -1.69
N GLU A 121 -1.73 19.32 -0.72
CA GLU A 121 -2.67 18.23 -0.46
C GLU A 121 -3.43 18.03 -1.77
N THR A 122 -2.93 17.12 -2.58
CA THR A 122 -3.56 16.72 -3.83
C THR A 122 -4.35 15.48 -3.48
N ASP A 123 -5.67 15.63 -3.56
CA ASP A 123 -6.69 14.60 -3.53
C ASP A 123 -6.21 13.38 -4.34
N THR A 124 -5.62 12.40 -3.64
CA THR A 124 -4.93 11.28 -4.29
C THR A 124 -5.99 10.41 -4.96
N ALA A 125 -5.74 9.81 -6.14
CA ALA A 125 -6.75 8.92 -6.73
C ALA A 125 -7.07 7.72 -5.83
N LEU A 126 -6.15 7.38 -4.92
CA LEU A 126 -6.39 6.46 -3.81
C LEU A 126 -7.33 7.03 -2.72
N ASP A 127 -7.25 8.31 -2.38
CA ASP A 127 -8.23 8.96 -1.47
C ASP A 127 -9.61 9.01 -2.12
N ARG A 128 -9.68 9.27 -3.43
CA ARG A 128 -10.91 9.16 -4.22
C ARG A 128 -11.42 7.73 -4.28
N LEU A 129 -10.54 6.73 -4.44
CA LEU A 129 -10.92 5.32 -4.42
C LEU A 129 -11.43 4.89 -3.05
N VAL A 130 -10.77 5.30 -1.96
CA VAL A 130 -11.18 5.02 -0.57
C VAL A 130 -12.47 5.76 -0.23
N ALA A 131 -12.63 7.01 -0.66
CA ALA A 131 -13.85 7.80 -0.50
C ALA A 131 -14.99 7.21 -1.33
N ASP A 132 -14.73 6.75 -2.55
CA ASP A 132 -15.69 6.03 -3.37
C ASP A 132 -16.10 4.72 -2.70
N ILE A 133 -15.16 3.94 -2.16
CA ILE A 133 -15.40 2.73 -1.36
C ILE A 133 -16.32 3.04 -0.18
N HIS A 134 -15.99 4.07 0.59
CA HIS A 134 -16.75 4.49 1.77
C HIS A 134 -18.11 5.10 1.45
N SER A 135 -18.29 5.76 0.30
CA SER A 135 -19.57 6.36 -0.10
C SER A 135 -20.56 5.29 -0.57
N ALA A 136 -20.10 4.27 -1.28
CA ALA A 136 -20.95 3.13 -1.65
C ALA A 136 -21.33 2.24 -0.45
N ALA A 137 -20.47 2.12 0.56
CA ALA A 137 -20.81 1.38 1.79
C ALA A 137 -21.85 2.10 2.67
N ARG A 138 -22.02 3.42 2.50
CA ARG A 138 -22.99 4.23 3.25
C ARG A 138 -24.35 4.36 2.57
N SER A 139 -24.48 3.98 1.29
CA SER A 139 -25.78 3.95 0.59
C SER A 139 -26.66 2.75 0.94
N ASP A 140 -26.22 1.85 1.84
CA ASP A 140 -26.95 0.64 2.27
C ASP A 140 -28.09 0.90 3.27
N GLY A 141 -28.74 2.05 3.12
CA GLY A 141 -29.91 2.46 3.89
C GLY A 141 -31.22 2.38 3.12
N ALA A 142 -31.41 1.45 2.16
CA ALA A 142 -32.74 1.01 1.69
C ALA A 142 -32.65 -0.04 0.56
N GLY A 143 -33.17 -1.25 0.82
CA GLY A 143 -33.81 -2.09 -0.20
C GLY A 143 -32.91 -2.94 -1.10
N ASP A 144 -32.83 -4.23 -0.75
CA ASP A 144 -32.71 -5.42 -1.62
C ASP A 144 -32.44 -5.18 -3.12
N ARG A 145 -31.22 -4.75 -3.45
CA ARG A 145 -30.64 -4.77 -4.80
C ARG A 145 -29.21 -5.28 -4.73
N PRO A 146 -28.77 -6.17 -5.66
CA PRO A 146 -27.40 -6.64 -5.69
C PRO A 146 -26.45 -5.46 -5.97
N ILE A 147 -25.66 -5.07 -4.98
CA ILE A 147 -24.66 -4.00 -5.09
C ILE A 147 -23.60 -4.43 -6.13
N PRO A 148 -23.13 -3.54 -7.04
CA PRO A 148 -22.44 -3.96 -8.25
C PRO A 148 -21.05 -4.59 -8.04
N ASN A 149 -20.90 -5.80 -8.55
CA ASN A 149 -19.68 -6.61 -8.74
C ASN A 149 -18.55 -5.92 -9.57
N VAL A 150 -18.72 -4.65 -9.94
CA VAL A 150 -17.76 -3.88 -10.75
C VAL A 150 -16.55 -3.46 -9.92
N ARG A 151 -16.74 -3.19 -8.62
CA ARG A 151 -15.67 -2.73 -7.72
C ARG A 151 -14.72 -3.84 -7.32
N LEU A 152 -15.27 -5.00 -6.92
CA LEU A 152 -14.48 -6.19 -6.64
C LEU A 152 -13.71 -6.63 -7.89
N ARG A 153 -14.34 -6.58 -9.07
CA ARG A 153 -13.69 -6.85 -10.35
C ARG A 153 -12.53 -5.90 -10.62
N ARG A 154 -12.70 -4.59 -10.39
CA ARG A 154 -11.62 -3.61 -10.57
C ARG A 154 -10.48 -3.80 -9.56
N SER A 155 -10.78 -4.08 -8.30
CA SER A 155 -9.76 -4.40 -7.28
C SER A 155 -8.99 -5.67 -7.64
N HIS A 156 -9.69 -6.71 -8.11
CA HIS A 156 -9.06 -7.94 -8.58
C HIS A 156 -8.11 -7.67 -9.75
N GLN A 157 -8.56 -6.92 -10.76
CA GLN A 157 -7.75 -6.54 -11.93
C GLN A 157 -6.48 -5.77 -11.55
N LEU A 158 -6.55 -4.94 -10.51
CA LEU A 158 -5.42 -4.11 -10.09
C LEU A 158 -4.50 -4.81 -9.10
N LEU A 159 -5.02 -5.61 -8.17
CA LEU A 159 -4.25 -6.09 -7.02
C LEU A 159 -3.89 -7.58 -7.10
N ILE A 160 -4.67 -8.38 -7.82
CA ILE A 160 -4.53 -9.84 -7.85
C ILE A 160 -4.11 -10.32 -9.23
N GLU A 161 -4.79 -9.89 -10.29
CA GLU A 161 -4.49 -10.30 -11.67
C GLU A 161 -3.02 -10.10 -12.07
N PRO A 162 -2.33 -8.99 -11.71
CA PRO A 162 -0.92 -8.80 -12.07
C PRO A 162 0.07 -9.75 -11.39
N ILE A 163 -0.36 -10.47 -10.36
CA ILE A 163 0.45 -11.40 -9.58
C ILE A 163 -0.12 -12.83 -9.59
N ALA A 164 -1.18 -13.09 -10.37
CA ALA A 164 -1.90 -14.36 -10.30
C ALA A 164 -1.00 -15.57 -10.63
N ASP A 165 0.00 -15.38 -11.50
CA ASP A 165 1.01 -16.37 -11.86
C ASP A 165 1.99 -16.70 -10.73
N LEU A 166 2.07 -15.85 -9.71
CA LEU A 166 2.97 -15.98 -8.56
C LEU A 166 2.27 -16.47 -7.29
N LEU A 167 0.94 -16.60 -7.33
CA LEU A 167 0.15 -17.08 -6.21
C LEU A 167 0.11 -18.63 -6.19
N PRO A 168 0.06 -19.25 -5.00
CA PRO A 168 -0.10 -20.70 -4.90
C PRO A 168 -1.36 -21.18 -5.61
N SER A 169 -1.25 -22.29 -6.36
CA SER A 169 -2.40 -22.94 -6.99
C SER A 169 -3.15 -23.88 -6.04
N ASP A 170 -2.52 -24.28 -4.93
CA ASP A 170 -3.14 -25.06 -3.86
C ASP A 170 -4.04 -24.15 -3.00
N PRO A 171 -5.35 -24.45 -2.87
CA PRO A 171 -6.27 -23.65 -2.07
C PRO A 171 -5.94 -23.64 -0.56
N GLU A 172 -5.21 -24.64 -0.07
CA GLU A 172 -4.80 -24.71 1.34
C GLU A 172 -3.47 -23.99 1.60
N ALA A 173 -2.75 -23.59 0.55
CA ALA A 173 -1.50 -22.87 0.70
C ALA A 173 -1.74 -21.45 1.23
N ARG A 174 -0.91 -21.02 2.18
CA ARG A 174 -1.10 -19.78 2.91
C ARG A 174 -0.63 -18.58 2.09
N VAL A 175 -1.51 -17.58 1.96
CA VAL A 175 -1.17 -16.26 1.42
C VAL A 175 -1.37 -15.21 2.50
N VAL A 176 -0.33 -14.41 2.77
CA VAL A 176 -0.38 -13.29 3.73
C VAL A 176 -0.30 -11.99 2.95
N ILE A 177 -1.34 -11.17 3.08
CA ILE A 177 -1.39 -9.85 2.44
C ILE A 177 -1.00 -8.77 3.45
N VAL A 178 0.03 -7.98 3.09
CA VAL A 178 0.48 -6.81 3.85
C VAL A 178 0.06 -5.55 3.09
N PRO A 179 -1.02 -4.87 3.52
CA PRO A 179 -1.53 -3.70 2.82
C PRO A 179 -0.67 -2.45 3.04
N THR A 180 -0.86 -1.47 2.15
CA THR A 180 -0.21 -0.15 2.19
C THR A 180 -0.73 0.73 3.33
N ASN A 181 0.08 1.72 3.72
CA ASN A 181 -0.09 2.67 4.83
C ASN A 181 -1.40 3.47 4.88
N SER A 182 -2.20 3.55 3.81
CA SER A 182 -3.51 4.24 3.82
C SER A 182 -4.63 3.46 4.52
N PHE A 183 -4.44 2.17 4.80
CA PHE A 183 -5.47 1.35 5.47
C PHE A 183 -5.53 1.55 6.99
N CYS A 184 -4.55 2.23 7.59
CA CYS A 184 -4.49 2.46 9.03
C CYS A 184 -4.71 3.95 9.38
N SER A 185 -5.68 4.60 8.73
CA SER A 185 -6.29 5.80 9.33
C SER A 185 -7.30 5.33 10.38
N PRO A 186 -7.16 5.70 11.66
CA PRO A 186 -8.20 5.42 12.64
C PRO A 186 -9.46 6.16 12.18
N SER A 187 -10.52 5.42 11.85
CA SER A 187 -11.86 5.99 11.72
C SER A 187 -12.12 6.86 12.95
N PRO A 188 -12.51 8.15 12.82
CA PRO A 188 -12.93 8.91 13.98
C PRO A 188 -14.09 8.16 14.66
N PRO A 189 -14.15 8.13 15.99
CA PRO A 189 -15.27 7.53 16.70
C PRO A 189 -16.54 8.27 16.27
N SER A 190 -17.48 7.54 15.69
CA SER A 190 -18.81 8.06 15.38
C SER A 190 -19.47 8.43 16.70
N ARG A 191 -19.47 9.72 17.06
CA ARG A 191 -20.30 10.23 18.16
C ARG A 191 -21.76 10.11 17.74
N MET A 192 -22.39 9.00 18.10
CA MET A 192 -23.84 8.91 18.20
C MET A 192 -24.28 9.99 19.20
N LYS A 193 -24.87 11.08 18.70
CA LYS A 193 -25.65 11.98 19.54
C LYS A 193 -26.90 11.23 19.95
N LEU A 194 -26.97 10.78 21.19
CA LEU A 194 -28.23 10.44 21.83
C LEU A 194 -29.05 11.74 21.93
N ALA A 195 -30.20 11.77 21.25
CA ALA A 195 -31.19 12.81 21.47
C ALA A 195 -31.79 12.62 22.88
N PRO A 196 -31.98 13.69 23.68
CA PRO A 196 -32.65 13.58 24.96
C PRO A 196 -34.14 13.27 24.75
N ILE A 197 -34.68 12.44 25.63
CA ILE A 197 -36.11 12.14 25.79
C ILE A 197 -36.78 13.31 26.51
#